data_AF-A0A832AZE6-F1
#
_entry.id   AF-A0A832AZE6-F1
#
_cell.length_a   1.000
_cell.length_b   1.000
_cell.length_c   1.000
_cell.angle_alpha   90.00
_cell.angle_beta   90.00
_cell.angle_gamma   90.00
#
_symmetry.space_group_name_H-M   'P 1'
#
loop_
_entity.id
_entity.type
_entity.pdbx_description
1 polymer ?
#
loop_
_entity_poly.entity_id
_entity_poly.type
_entity_poly.pdbx_seq_one_letter_code
_entity_poly.pdbx_strand_id
1 'polypeptide(L)'
;MKNDFDLTNEDYIKSIEFAFKLWYSGKSKGDWRSTGTTRSLGQYITDHAEGKLAEKAFALFLKENFNIDAVLDFDVHEGASATDAGDVNLIKTGSQNIRPGLKLDVKSTKPNSLWAVVDAKEFNSRAYDAYIWVKVALPLNHLAPLIFKALCNRNLEDIRSKLPQLDKITAQIVGFAWRSEVECWEVKQRGSTICDPTTPKKRLFTAKTTNKLAPLTRLKNKDLDWDELRNRLINN
;
A
#
# COMPACT_ATOMS: atom_id res chain seq x y z
N MET A 1 12.18 -14.77 -8.25
CA MET A 1 12.08 -13.33 -8.59
C MET A 1 12.70 -12.43 -7.52
N LYS A 2 13.13 -11.21 -7.85
CA LYS A 2 13.57 -10.18 -6.89
C LYS A 2 12.33 -9.58 -6.22
N ASN A 3 12.27 -9.63 -4.88
CA ASN A 3 11.10 -9.21 -4.12
C ASN A 3 11.36 -8.04 -3.16
N ASP A 4 12.62 -7.71 -2.87
CA ASP A 4 13.01 -6.60 -2.00
C ASP A 4 13.50 -5.42 -2.83
N PHE A 5 13.00 -4.24 -2.50
CA PHE A 5 13.23 -2.99 -3.23
C PHE A 5 13.56 -1.86 -2.27
N ASP A 6 14.50 -1.04 -2.70
CA ASP A 6 14.88 0.18 -2.00
C ASP A 6 14.16 1.36 -2.65
N LEU A 7 13.42 2.11 -1.84
CA LEU A 7 12.71 3.31 -2.25
C LEU A 7 13.55 4.53 -1.90
N THR A 8 13.65 5.44 -2.86
CA THR A 8 14.50 6.63 -2.73
C THR A 8 13.81 7.68 -1.87
N ASN A 9 14.60 8.64 -1.36
CA ASN A 9 14.04 9.81 -0.71
C ASN A 9 13.14 10.63 -1.68
N GLU A 10 13.40 10.61 -2.98
CA GLU A 10 12.52 11.24 -3.97
C GLU A 10 11.14 10.57 -4.04
N ASP A 11 11.10 9.24 -4.05
CA ASP A 11 9.84 8.47 -4.02
C ASP A 11 9.04 8.77 -2.73
N TYR A 12 9.75 8.91 -1.60
CA TYR A 12 9.16 9.32 -0.32
C TYR A 12 8.57 10.72 -0.38
N ILE A 13 9.32 11.72 -0.85
CA ILE A 13 8.84 13.10 -0.93
C ILE A 13 7.62 13.21 -1.86
N LYS A 14 7.64 12.57 -3.03
CA LYS A 14 6.46 12.52 -3.92
C LYS A 14 5.24 11.89 -3.26
N SER A 15 5.44 10.83 -2.47
CA SER A 15 4.37 10.18 -1.71
C SER A 15 3.79 11.09 -0.62
N ILE A 16 4.64 11.87 0.05
CA ILE A 16 4.22 12.88 1.03
C ILE A 16 3.46 14.03 0.35
N GLU A 17 3.96 14.55 -0.77
CA GLU A 17 3.30 15.60 -1.55
C GLU A 17 1.90 15.17 -2.01
N PHE A 18 1.77 13.94 -2.54
CA PHE A 18 0.48 13.36 -2.89
C PHE A 18 -0.48 13.36 -1.70
N ALA A 19 -0.03 12.86 -0.55
CA ALA A 19 -0.86 12.77 0.64
C ALA A 19 -1.31 14.14 1.16
N PHE A 20 -0.45 15.17 1.07
CA PHE A 20 -0.81 16.55 1.39
C PHE A 20 -1.81 17.13 0.39
N LYS A 21 -1.59 16.97 -0.92
CA LYS A 21 -2.54 17.41 -1.95
C LYS A 21 -3.91 16.79 -1.70
N LEU A 22 -3.95 15.49 -1.38
CA LEU A 22 -5.19 14.76 -1.11
C LEU A 22 -5.91 15.26 0.15
N TRP A 23 -5.18 15.57 1.21
CA TRP A 23 -5.76 16.13 2.44
C TRP A 23 -6.45 17.48 2.21
N TYR A 24 -5.83 18.33 1.38
CA TYR A 24 -6.33 19.69 1.09
C TYR A 24 -7.33 19.76 -0.07
N SER A 25 -7.47 18.70 -0.88
CA SER A 25 -8.45 18.65 -1.98
C SER A 25 -9.90 18.42 -1.52
N GLY A 26 -10.20 18.54 -0.22
CA GLY A 26 -11.55 18.35 0.33
C GLY A 26 -12.10 16.91 0.29
N LYS A 27 -11.29 15.91 -0.11
CA LYS A 27 -11.70 14.49 -0.10
C LYS A 27 -11.87 13.95 1.32
N SER A 28 -12.59 12.83 1.44
CA SER A 28 -12.96 12.25 2.74
C SER A 28 -11.73 12.02 3.65
N LYS A 29 -11.80 12.58 4.86
CA LYS A 29 -10.80 12.47 5.92
C LYS A 29 -11.10 11.35 6.92
N GLY A 30 -12.13 10.54 6.63
CA GLY A 30 -12.55 9.44 7.49
C GLY A 30 -11.49 8.35 7.58
N ASP A 31 -11.25 7.83 8.77
CA ASP A 31 -10.42 6.64 8.93
C ASP A 31 -11.19 5.42 8.42
N TRP A 32 -10.81 4.85 7.28
CA TRP A 32 -11.40 3.58 6.82
C TRP A 32 -11.17 2.47 7.83
N ARG A 33 -10.12 2.56 8.67
CA ARG A 33 -9.87 1.64 9.77
C ARG A 33 -10.71 1.97 11.00
N SER A 34 -11.57 2.99 11.04
CA SER A 34 -12.51 3.18 12.16
C SER A 34 -13.72 4.06 11.80
N THR A 35 -14.91 3.51 12.01
CA THR A 35 -16.17 4.22 11.77
C THR A 35 -16.33 5.41 12.71
N GLY A 36 -16.60 6.60 12.17
CA GLY A 36 -16.95 7.80 12.93
C GLY A 36 -15.77 8.60 13.47
N THR A 37 -14.53 8.19 13.17
CA THR A 37 -13.32 8.94 13.53
C THR A 37 -12.69 9.57 12.30
N THR A 38 -12.36 10.85 12.39
CA THR A 38 -11.49 11.54 11.43
C THR A 38 -10.04 11.19 11.72
N ARG A 39 -9.24 10.92 10.69
CA ARG A 39 -7.79 10.77 10.88
C ARG A 39 -7.18 12.09 11.31
N SER A 40 -6.20 12.04 12.21
CA SER A 40 -5.29 13.18 12.37
C SER A 40 -4.50 13.39 11.08
N LEU A 41 -4.05 14.62 10.83
CA LEU A 41 -3.25 14.95 9.65
C LEU A 41 -2.03 14.02 9.51
N GLY A 42 -1.32 13.77 10.60
CA GLY A 42 -0.16 12.87 10.61
C GLY A 42 -0.53 11.44 10.19
N GLN A 43 -1.58 10.86 10.79
CA GLN A 43 -2.04 9.51 10.44
C GLN A 43 -2.49 9.42 8.98
N TYR A 44 -3.18 10.45 8.49
CA TYR A 44 -3.63 10.53 7.10
C TYR A 44 -2.44 10.56 6.14
N ILE A 45 -1.46 11.43 6.39
CA ILE A 45 -0.25 11.53 5.57
C ILE A 45 0.50 10.20 5.55
N THR A 46 0.72 9.60 6.73
CA THR A 46 1.40 8.30 6.84
C THR A 46 0.69 7.21 6.04
N ASP A 47 -0.63 7.05 6.22
CA ASP A 47 -1.38 5.98 5.54
C ASP A 47 -1.32 6.12 4.01
N HIS A 48 -1.47 7.34 3.48
CA HIS A 48 -1.44 7.58 2.04
C HIS A 48 -0.02 7.52 1.46
N ALA A 49 0.99 8.00 2.19
CA ALA A 49 2.37 7.87 1.77
C ALA A 49 2.82 6.39 1.73
N GLU A 50 2.44 5.59 2.73
CA GLU A 50 2.71 4.14 2.72
C GLU A 50 2.04 3.43 1.54
N GLY A 51 0.81 3.84 1.17
CA GLY A 51 0.13 3.34 -0.03
C GLY A 51 0.93 3.61 -1.30
N LYS A 52 1.31 4.88 -1.54
CA LYS A 52 2.09 5.25 -2.74
C LYS A 52 3.48 4.63 -2.79
N LEU A 53 4.14 4.46 -1.64
CA LEU A 53 5.40 3.73 -1.55
C LEU A 53 5.24 2.25 -1.92
N ALA A 54 4.13 1.61 -1.53
CA ALA A 54 3.83 0.23 -1.93
C ALA A 54 3.57 0.12 -3.45
N GLU A 55 2.79 1.03 -4.02
CA GLU A 55 2.59 1.12 -5.47
C GLU A 55 3.93 1.29 -6.22
N LYS A 56 4.80 2.17 -5.71
CA LYS A 56 6.15 2.38 -6.26
C LYS A 56 7.00 1.10 -6.21
N ALA A 57 7.00 0.39 -5.09
CA ALA A 57 7.73 -0.87 -4.97
C ALA A 57 7.20 -1.91 -5.96
N PHE A 58 5.89 -1.99 -6.17
CA PHE A 58 5.30 -2.90 -7.14
C PHE A 58 5.64 -2.50 -8.59
N ALA A 59 5.70 -1.21 -8.91
CA ALA A 59 6.19 -0.75 -10.21
C ALA A 59 7.66 -1.16 -10.47
N LEU A 60 8.53 -1.04 -9.44
CA LEU A 60 9.91 -1.54 -9.53
C LEU A 60 9.96 -3.06 -9.72
N PHE A 61 9.08 -3.81 -9.04
CA PHE A 61 8.96 -5.25 -9.21
C PHE A 61 8.59 -5.65 -10.63
N LEU A 62 7.60 -4.97 -11.22
CA LEU A 62 7.20 -5.18 -12.62
C LEU A 62 8.34 -4.86 -13.60
N LYS A 63 9.09 -3.78 -13.35
CA LYS A 63 10.22 -3.39 -14.18
C LYS A 63 11.36 -4.41 -14.11
N GLU A 64 11.77 -4.78 -12.91
CA GLU A 64 12.96 -5.59 -12.68
C GLU A 64 12.75 -7.07 -13.03
N ASN A 65 11.55 -7.61 -12.82
CA ASN A 65 11.26 -9.02 -13.09
C ASN A 65 10.64 -9.25 -14.48
N PHE A 66 9.94 -8.27 -15.05
CA PHE A 66 9.18 -8.46 -16.31
C PHE A 66 9.48 -7.43 -17.40
N ASN A 67 10.35 -6.45 -17.12
CA ASN A 67 10.61 -5.30 -18.01
C ASN A 67 9.33 -4.54 -18.40
N ILE A 68 8.40 -4.43 -17.45
CA ILE A 68 7.16 -3.67 -17.61
C ILE A 68 7.30 -2.36 -16.83
N ASP A 69 7.24 -1.23 -17.53
CA ASP A 69 7.19 0.07 -16.86
C ASP A 69 5.74 0.40 -16.51
N ALA A 70 5.41 0.37 -15.22
CA ALA A 70 4.11 0.80 -14.72
C ALA A 70 4.08 2.31 -14.48
N VAL A 71 3.06 2.98 -15.04
CA VAL A 71 2.81 4.40 -14.79
C VAL A 71 1.87 4.52 -13.61
N LEU A 72 2.40 5.06 -12.51
CA LEU A 72 1.66 5.36 -11.30
C LEU A 72 1.07 6.77 -11.37
N ASP A 73 -0.10 6.94 -10.80
CA ASP A 73 -0.77 8.24 -10.70
C ASP A 73 -0.49 8.89 -9.34
N PHE A 74 0.26 10.00 -9.36
CA PHE A 74 0.54 10.84 -8.20
C PHE A 74 -0.25 12.15 -8.24
N ASP A 75 -1.22 12.28 -9.14
CA ASP A 75 -2.08 13.45 -9.23
C ASP A 75 -3.39 13.22 -8.47
N VAL A 76 -3.96 14.32 -7.97
CA VAL A 76 -5.25 14.30 -7.29
C VAL A 76 -6.30 14.80 -8.27
N HIS A 77 -7.04 13.87 -8.87
CA HIS A 77 -8.16 14.21 -9.74
C HIS A 77 -9.37 14.66 -8.91
N GLU A 78 -9.92 15.84 -9.24
CA GLU A 78 -11.19 16.35 -8.70
C GLU A 78 -12.36 15.96 -9.62
N GLY A 79 -13.51 15.62 -9.01
CA GLY A 79 -14.76 15.33 -9.73
C GLY A 79 -15.24 13.86 -9.70
N ALA A 80 -16.52 13.66 -10.01
CA ALA A 80 -17.21 12.35 -10.01
C ALA A 80 -16.77 11.41 -11.16
N SER A 81 -15.93 11.90 -12.07
CA SER A 81 -15.45 11.22 -13.28
C SER A 81 -14.03 10.63 -13.14
N ALA A 82 -13.43 10.68 -11.94
CA ALA A 82 -12.25 9.88 -11.64
C ALA A 82 -12.64 8.40 -11.57
N THR A 83 -12.69 7.74 -12.73
CA THR A 83 -12.79 6.30 -12.80
C THR A 83 -11.59 5.70 -12.08
N ASP A 84 -11.84 5.06 -10.94
CA ASP A 84 -10.89 4.23 -10.21
C ASP A 84 -10.41 3.11 -11.16
N ALA A 85 -9.27 3.33 -11.81
CA ALA A 85 -8.71 2.45 -12.84
C ALA A 85 -7.76 1.39 -12.24
N GLY A 86 -7.67 1.30 -10.91
CA GLY A 86 -6.64 0.53 -10.22
C GLY A 86 -5.45 1.39 -9.81
N ASP A 87 -4.51 0.76 -9.11
CA ASP A 87 -3.27 1.43 -8.69
C ASP A 87 -2.18 1.38 -9.78
N VAL A 88 -2.41 0.60 -10.84
CA VAL A 88 -1.60 0.56 -12.06
C VAL A 88 -2.48 0.97 -13.22
N ASN A 89 -2.31 2.20 -13.74
CA ASN A 89 -3.22 2.78 -14.73
C ASN A 89 -2.81 2.48 -16.17
N LEU A 90 -1.50 2.49 -16.43
CA LEU A 90 -0.91 2.20 -17.74
C LEU A 90 0.34 1.37 -17.53
N ILE A 91 0.59 0.46 -18.46
CA ILE A 91 1.85 -0.27 -18.54
C ILE A 91 2.47 -0.01 -19.90
N LYS A 92 3.80 0.05 -19.92
CA LYS A 92 4.58 0.16 -21.14
C LYS A 92 5.38 -1.12 -21.35
N THR A 93 5.14 -1.74 -22.50
CA THR A 93 5.85 -2.94 -22.96
C THR A 93 6.55 -2.62 -24.27
N GLY A 94 7.87 -2.40 -24.23
CA GLY A 94 8.63 -1.92 -25.38
C GLY A 94 8.22 -0.48 -25.77
N SER A 95 7.68 -0.30 -26.97
CA SER A 95 7.27 1.02 -27.50
C SER A 95 5.79 1.36 -27.28
N GLN A 96 4.98 0.41 -26.81
CA GLN A 96 3.53 0.60 -26.67
C GLN A 96 3.13 0.93 -25.24
N ASN A 97 2.25 1.91 -25.07
CA ASN A 97 1.51 2.15 -23.84
C ASN A 97 0.15 1.46 -23.96
N ILE A 98 -0.15 0.54 -23.04
CA ILE A 98 -1.40 -0.22 -23.03
C ILE A 98 -2.09 -0.05 -21.68
N ARG A 99 -3.42 -0.15 -21.70
CA ARG A 99 -4.19 -0.30 -20.46
C ARG A 99 -4.02 -1.72 -19.95
N PRO A 100 -3.78 -1.92 -18.64
CA PRO A 100 -3.66 -3.26 -18.09
C PRO A 100 -4.95 -4.07 -18.28
N GLY A 101 -4.81 -5.36 -18.59
CA GLY A 101 -5.92 -6.32 -18.66
C GLY A 101 -6.52 -6.69 -17.30
N LEU A 102 -5.94 -6.16 -16.22
CA LEU A 102 -6.42 -6.36 -14.85
C LEU A 102 -6.51 -5.03 -14.12
N LYS A 103 -7.57 -4.86 -13.34
CA LYS A 103 -7.69 -3.81 -12.34
C LYS A 103 -7.07 -4.28 -11.02
N LEU A 104 -5.90 -3.74 -10.68
CA LEU A 104 -5.12 -4.14 -9.51
C LEU A 104 -5.31 -3.19 -8.31
N ASP A 105 -5.19 -3.73 -7.10
CA ASP A 105 -5.14 -2.99 -5.82
C ASP A 105 -3.87 -3.38 -5.04
N VAL A 106 -2.99 -2.42 -4.79
CA VAL A 106 -1.71 -2.61 -4.11
C VAL A 106 -1.86 -2.18 -2.66
N LYS A 107 -1.89 -3.16 -1.76
CA LYS A 107 -2.02 -2.97 -0.32
C LYS A 107 -0.66 -2.88 0.35
N SER A 108 -0.42 -1.76 1.02
CA SER A 108 0.69 -1.64 1.97
C SER A 108 0.38 -2.36 3.29
N THR A 109 1.40 -2.96 3.89
CA THR A 109 1.32 -3.58 5.22
C THR A 109 2.61 -3.37 6.01
N LYS A 110 2.54 -3.54 7.34
CA LYS A 110 3.70 -3.36 8.21
C LYS A 110 4.69 -4.53 8.04
N PRO A 111 6.00 -4.32 8.25
CA PRO A 111 7.02 -5.38 8.07
C PRO A 111 6.76 -6.64 8.89
N ASN A 112 6.23 -6.47 10.11
CA ASN A 112 5.90 -7.56 11.03
C ASN A 112 4.48 -8.11 10.87
N SER A 113 3.70 -7.64 9.88
CA SER A 113 2.37 -8.18 9.64
C SER A 113 2.45 -9.64 9.21
N LEU A 114 1.47 -10.42 9.68
CA LEU A 114 1.28 -11.84 9.35
C LEU A 114 0.02 -12.07 8.51
N TRP A 115 -0.80 -11.04 8.32
CA TRP A 115 -2.11 -11.14 7.69
C TRP A 115 -2.19 -10.26 6.44
N ALA A 116 -2.71 -10.84 5.36
CA ALA A 116 -3.34 -10.12 4.26
C ALA A 116 -4.73 -9.68 4.73
N VAL A 117 -5.05 -8.40 4.56
CA VAL A 117 -6.30 -7.80 5.04
C VAL A 117 -6.91 -6.98 3.92
N VAL A 118 -8.19 -7.22 3.65
CA VAL A 118 -9.02 -6.38 2.78
C VAL A 118 -10.26 -5.97 3.55
N ASP A 119 -10.57 -4.67 3.57
CA ASP A 119 -11.81 -4.20 4.19
C ASP A 119 -13.01 -4.73 3.39
N ALA A 120 -14.02 -5.28 4.08
CA ALA A 120 -15.13 -5.94 3.42
C ALA A 120 -16.02 -4.94 2.65
N LYS A 121 -16.15 -3.69 3.13
CA LYS A 121 -16.89 -2.66 2.43
C LYS A 121 -16.13 -2.25 1.16
N GLU A 122 -14.82 -2.04 1.28
CA GLU A 122 -13.97 -1.75 0.12
C GLU A 122 -14.08 -2.85 -0.95
N PHE A 123 -13.88 -4.10 -0.55
CA PHE A 123 -13.97 -5.27 -1.41
C PHE A 123 -15.30 -5.36 -2.18
N ASN A 124 -16.41 -5.05 -1.51
CA ASN A 124 -17.74 -5.10 -2.13
C ASN A 124 -18.01 -3.89 -3.03
N SER A 125 -17.46 -2.73 -2.70
CA SER A 125 -17.65 -1.49 -3.47
C SER A 125 -16.73 -1.36 -4.68
N ARG A 126 -15.60 -2.10 -4.71
CA ARG A 126 -14.58 -2.01 -5.74
C ARG A 126 -14.29 -3.39 -6.33
N ALA A 127 -14.56 -3.53 -7.62
CA ALA A 127 -14.29 -4.73 -8.39
C ALA A 127 -12.83 -4.75 -8.89
N TYR A 128 -11.87 -4.96 -7.99
CA TYR A 128 -10.49 -5.28 -8.37
C TYR A 128 -10.38 -6.77 -8.71
N ASP A 129 -9.55 -7.11 -9.70
CA ASP A 129 -9.32 -8.47 -10.17
C ASP A 129 -8.27 -9.20 -9.31
N ALA A 130 -7.27 -8.46 -8.81
CA ALA A 130 -6.24 -8.98 -7.93
C ALA A 130 -5.77 -7.94 -6.92
N TYR A 131 -5.29 -8.45 -5.79
CA TYR A 131 -4.79 -7.68 -4.66
C TYR A 131 -3.33 -8.06 -4.40
N ILE A 132 -2.43 -7.08 -4.35
CA ILE A 132 -0.99 -7.27 -4.14
C ILE A 132 -0.63 -6.78 -2.75
N TRP A 133 0.15 -7.55 -1.98
CA TRP A 133 0.63 -7.11 -0.68
C TRP A 133 2.10 -6.75 -0.70
N VAL A 134 2.39 -5.56 -0.19
CA VAL A 134 3.74 -5.02 -0.06
C VAL A 134 3.99 -4.62 1.39
N LYS A 135 5.05 -5.18 1.99
CA LYS A 135 5.55 -4.72 3.29
C LYS A 135 6.39 -3.47 3.08
N VAL A 136 6.03 -2.36 3.70
CA VAL A 136 6.80 -1.10 3.61
C VAL A 136 7.38 -0.77 4.98
N ALA A 137 8.71 -0.62 5.05
CA ALA A 137 9.43 -0.30 6.28
C ALA A 137 9.55 1.21 6.49
N LEU A 138 8.42 1.94 6.46
CA LEU A 138 8.39 3.36 6.78
C LEU A 138 8.45 3.55 8.31
N PRO A 139 9.44 4.28 8.85
CA PRO A 139 9.53 4.51 10.30
C PRO A 139 8.30 5.23 10.85
N LEU A 140 7.84 4.87 12.05
CA LEU A 140 6.65 5.49 12.67
C LEU A 140 6.77 7.01 12.80
N ASN A 141 7.98 7.52 13.02
CA ASN A 141 8.30 8.94 13.18
C ASN A 141 8.90 9.57 11.91
N HIS A 142 8.61 9.03 10.72
CA HIS A 142 9.14 9.52 9.43
C HIS A 142 8.82 11.00 9.14
N LEU A 143 7.78 11.58 9.73
CA LEU A 143 7.48 13.01 9.57
C LEU A 143 8.38 13.92 10.43
N ALA A 144 8.98 13.37 11.50
CA ALA A 144 9.77 14.16 12.45
C ALA A 144 10.98 14.85 11.79
N PRO A 145 11.77 14.21 10.90
CA PRO A 145 12.83 14.90 10.17
C PRO A 145 12.35 16.10 9.35
N LEU A 146 11.19 16.01 8.70
CA LEU A 146 10.63 17.11 7.90
C LEU A 146 10.23 18.30 8.78
N ILE A 147 9.56 18.01 9.89
CA ILE A 147 9.14 19.02 10.87
C ILE A 147 10.38 19.65 11.53
N PHE A 148 11.35 18.83 11.94
CA PHE A 148 12.57 19.29 12.56
C PHE A 148 13.36 20.20 11.61
N LYS A 149 13.44 19.85 10.32
CA LYS A 149 14.06 20.69 9.29
C LYS A 149 13.43 22.08 9.21
N ALA A 150 12.10 22.17 9.35
CA ALA A 150 11.39 23.44 9.37
C ALA A 150 11.60 24.23 10.68
N LEU A 151 11.96 23.54 11.77
CA LEU A 151 12.17 24.11 13.10
C LEU A 151 13.65 24.31 13.45
N CYS A 152 14.60 24.07 12.53
CA CYS A 152 16.04 24.03 12.77
C CYS A 152 16.64 25.23 13.52
N ASN A 153 15.97 26.39 13.51
CA ASN A 153 16.43 27.60 14.21
C ASN A 153 16.07 27.63 15.71
N ARG A 154 15.55 26.54 16.29
CA ARG A 154 15.04 26.51 17.67
C ARG A 154 15.93 25.78 18.69
N ASN A 155 17.19 25.50 18.36
CA ASN A 155 18.18 24.88 19.26
C ASN A 155 17.71 23.54 19.88
N LEU A 156 17.29 22.60 19.01
CA LEU A 156 16.73 21.29 19.40
C LEU A 156 17.72 20.13 19.14
N GLU A 157 19.02 20.36 19.27
CA GLU A 157 20.06 19.37 18.90
C GLU A 157 20.00 18.06 19.70
N ASP A 158 19.44 18.09 20.92
CA ASP A 158 19.21 16.91 21.77
C ASP A 158 18.19 15.91 21.20
N ILE A 159 17.33 16.37 20.28
CA ILE A 159 16.31 15.55 19.61
C ILE A 159 16.84 15.04 18.26
N ARG A 160 17.77 15.76 17.61
CA ARG A 160 18.27 15.44 16.26
C ARG A 160 18.84 14.03 16.15
N SER A 161 19.58 13.58 17.16
CA SER A 161 20.18 12.24 17.21
C SER A 161 19.15 11.10 17.32
N LYS A 162 17.89 11.40 17.67
CA LYS A 162 16.79 10.44 17.81
C LYS A 162 15.91 10.34 16.56
N LEU A 163 16.16 11.20 15.56
CA LEU A 163 15.39 11.21 14.33
C LEU A 163 15.79 10.03 13.43
N PRO A 164 14.82 9.40 12.74
CA PRO A 164 15.14 8.35 11.81
C PRO A 164 15.93 8.94 10.64
N GLN A 165 16.97 8.23 10.20
CA GLN A 165 17.56 8.46 8.90
C GLN A 165 16.62 7.89 7.84
N LEU A 166 16.14 8.74 6.93
CA LEU A 166 15.23 8.37 5.84
C LEU A 166 15.96 8.11 4.53
N ASP A 167 17.26 7.85 4.61
CA ASP A 167 18.12 7.67 3.44
C ASP A 167 17.70 6.45 2.61
N LYS A 168 16.98 5.51 3.24
CA LYS A 168 16.52 4.27 2.63
C LYS A 168 15.24 3.75 3.28
N ILE A 169 14.17 3.65 2.50
CA ILE A 169 12.95 2.94 2.89
C ILE A 169 12.92 1.63 2.11
N THR A 170 12.84 0.49 2.81
CA THR A 170 12.75 -0.80 2.14
C THR A 170 11.30 -1.23 1.96
N ALA A 171 11.03 -1.91 0.86
CA ALA A 171 9.75 -2.51 0.56
C ALA A 171 9.93 -3.94 0.06
N GLN A 172 9.05 -4.84 0.48
CA GLN A 172 9.07 -6.24 0.09
C GLN A 172 7.73 -6.64 -0.53
N ILE A 173 7.77 -7.13 -1.75
CA ILE A 173 6.61 -7.77 -2.41
C ILE A 173 6.41 -9.14 -1.76
N VAL A 174 5.26 -9.32 -1.10
CA VAL A 174 4.97 -10.54 -0.35
C VAL A 174 4.31 -11.60 -1.24
N GLY A 175 3.41 -11.15 -2.11
CA GLY A 175 2.55 -12.01 -2.90
C GLY A 175 1.28 -11.27 -3.31
N PHE A 176 0.41 -12.00 -3.99
CA PHE A 176 -0.91 -11.50 -4.39
C PHE A 176 -2.00 -12.55 -4.17
N ALA A 177 -3.25 -12.14 -4.35
CA ALA A 177 -4.39 -13.03 -4.42
C ALA A 177 -5.37 -12.54 -5.48
N TRP A 178 -5.97 -13.48 -6.22
CA TRP A 178 -7.10 -13.18 -7.09
C TRP A 178 -8.32 -12.79 -6.27
N ARG A 179 -9.22 -12.00 -6.86
CA ARG A 179 -10.49 -11.63 -6.23
C ARG A 179 -11.26 -12.86 -5.72
N SER A 180 -11.36 -13.92 -6.54
CA SER A 180 -12.05 -15.16 -6.20
C SER A 180 -11.45 -15.88 -4.98
N GLU A 181 -10.15 -15.74 -4.76
CA GLU A 181 -9.50 -16.26 -3.55
C GLU A 181 -9.89 -15.43 -2.32
N VAL A 182 -9.90 -14.10 -2.46
CA VAL A 182 -10.33 -13.15 -1.41
C VAL A 182 -11.82 -13.31 -1.06
N GLU A 183 -12.66 -13.72 -2.02
CA GLU A 183 -14.07 -14.07 -1.75
C GLU A 183 -14.19 -15.20 -0.73
N CYS A 184 -13.30 -16.19 -0.82
CA CYS A 184 -13.24 -17.37 0.04
C CYS A 184 -12.50 -17.16 1.36
N TRP A 185 -11.94 -15.97 1.61
CA TRP A 185 -11.20 -15.69 2.84
C TRP A 185 -12.09 -15.59 4.07
N GLU A 186 -11.47 -15.80 5.25
CA GLU A 186 -12.15 -15.67 6.52
C GLU A 186 -12.64 -14.23 6.71
N VAL A 187 -13.91 -14.08 7.13
CA VAL A 187 -14.48 -12.78 7.48
C VAL A 187 -14.41 -12.59 8.99
N LYS A 188 -13.66 -11.58 9.43
CA LYS A 188 -13.62 -11.15 10.83
C LYS A 188 -14.43 -9.88 11.00
N GLN A 189 -15.44 -9.95 11.86
CA GLN A 189 -16.30 -8.81 12.17
C GLN A 189 -15.54 -7.76 12.97
N ARG A 190 -15.99 -6.50 12.88
CA ARG A 190 -15.53 -5.43 13.77
C ARG A 190 -15.59 -5.87 15.25
N GLY A 191 -14.55 -5.53 16.00
CA GLY A 191 -14.39 -5.89 17.41
C GLY A 191 -13.79 -7.28 17.63
N SER A 192 -13.67 -8.11 16.59
CA SER A 192 -13.07 -9.44 16.71
C SER A 192 -11.59 -9.35 17.04
N THR A 193 -11.13 -10.25 17.91
CA THR A 193 -9.71 -10.42 18.17
C THR A 193 -9.06 -11.20 17.03
N ILE A 194 -7.97 -10.65 16.49
CA ILE A 194 -7.12 -11.30 15.49
C ILE A 194 -5.90 -11.86 16.20
N CYS A 195 -5.68 -13.16 16.03
CA CYS A 195 -4.57 -13.88 16.62
C CYS A 195 -3.47 -14.16 15.60
N ASP A 196 -2.32 -14.60 16.09
CA ASP A 196 -1.25 -15.13 15.28
C ASP A 196 -1.73 -16.39 14.54
N PRO A 197 -1.59 -16.47 13.20
CA PRO A 197 -2.10 -17.60 12.42
C PRO A 197 -1.37 -18.91 12.74
N THR A 198 -0.18 -18.83 13.33
CA THR A 198 0.60 -20.01 13.77
C THR A 198 0.39 -20.33 15.25
N THR A 199 -0.03 -19.33 16.04
CA THR A 199 -0.18 -19.45 17.50
C THR A 199 -1.53 -18.84 17.93
N PRO A 200 -2.66 -19.58 17.83
CA PRO A 200 -4.01 -19.02 18.00
C PRO A 200 -4.28 -18.36 19.36
N LYS A 201 -3.49 -18.67 20.39
CA LYS A 201 -3.59 -18.04 21.73
C LYS A 201 -2.93 -16.65 21.80
N LYS A 202 -2.04 -16.32 20.86
CA LYS A 202 -1.33 -15.05 20.83
C LYS A 202 -2.15 -14.01 20.09
N ARG A 203 -2.77 -13.10 20.84
CA ARG A 203 -3.49 -11.94 20.29
C ARG A 203 -2.51 -10.98 19.60
N LEU A 204 -2.86 -10.54 18.39
CA LEU A 204 -2.11 -9.51 17.66
C LEU A 204 -2.81 -8.15 17.73
N PHE A 205 -4.06 -8.07 17.31
CA PHE A 205 -4.82 -6.82 17.27
C PHE A 205 -6.33 -7.07 17.31
N THR A 206 -7.11 -5.98 17.37
CA THR A 206 -8.58 -6.03 17.27
C THR A 206 -9.00 -5.45 15.94
N ALA A 207 -9.84 -6.17 15.20
CA ALA A 207 -10.37 -5.70 13.94
C ALA A 207 -11.22 -4.44 14.17
N LYS A 208 -10.80 -3.31 13.62
CA LYS A 208 -11.52 -2.04 13.79
C LYS A 208 -12.69 -1.88 12.80
N THR A 209 -12.66 -2.63 11.70
CA THR A 209 -13.76 -2.81 10.73
C THR A 209 -14.00 -4.29 10.46
N THR A 210 -15.03 -4.60 9.67
CA THR A 210 -15.22 -5.96 9.15
C THR A 210 -14.25 -6.19 7.99
N ASN A 211 -13.43 -7.22 8.10
CA ASN A 211 -12.32 -7.49 7.19
C ASN A 211 -12.38 -8.92 6.66
N LYS A 212 -11.90 -9.11 5.43
CA LYS A 212 -11.53 -10.40 4.84
C LYS A 212 -10.04 -10.62 5.10
N LEU A 213 -9.66 -11.79 5.63
CA LEU A 213 -8.28 -12.09 6.02
C LEU A 213 -7.79 -13.46 5.57
N ALA A 214 -6.51 -13.51 5.23
CA ALA A 214 -5.74 -14.74 5.10
C ALA A 214 -4.32 -14.53 5.66
N PRO A 215 -3.66 -15.57 6.20
CA PRO A 215 -2.23 -15.49 6.49
C PRO A 215 -1.45 -15.12 5.24
N LEU A 216 -0.43 -14.27 5.35
CA LEU A 216 0.41 -13.87 4.21
C LEU A 216 1.08 -15.08 3.52
N THR A 217 1.29 -16.17 4.25
CA THR A 217 1.83 -17.44 3.71
C THR A 217 0.88 -18.14 2.73
N ARG A 218 -0.39 -17.73 2.65
CA ARG A 218 -1.36 -18.25 1.67
C ARG A 218 -1.40 -17.46 0.37
N LEU A 219 -0.68 -16.33 0.28
CA LEU A 219 -0.61 -15.55 -0.94
C LEU A 219 0.16 -16.30 -2.03
N LYS A 220 -0.24 -16.06 -3.28
CA LYS A 220 0.49 -16.48 -4.45
C LYS A 220 1.81 -15.72 -4.53
N ASN A 221 2.92 -16.46 -4.61
CA ASN A 221 4.26 -15.88 -4.60
C ASN A 221 5.32 -16.70 -5.34
N LYS A 222 4.93 -17.79 -6.01
CA LYS A 222 5.85 -18.58 -6.83
C LYS A 222 6.05 -17.90 -8.18
N ASP A 223 7.18 -18.15 -8.84
CA ASP A 223 7.48 -17.56 -10.15
C ASP A 223 6.36 -17.82 -11.17
N LEU A 224 5.79 -19.04 -11.21
CA LEU A 224 4.65 -19.38 -12.06
C LEU A 224 3.38 -18.58 -11.77
N ASP A 225 3.12 -18.25 -10.49
CA ASP A 225 1.96 -17.43 -10.14
C ASP A 225 2.14 -16.01 -10.69
N TRP A 226 3.35 -15.47 -10.61
CA TRP A 226 3.63 -14.12 -11.11
C TRP A 226 3.64 -14.05 -12.64
N ASP A 227 4.08 -15.11 -13.32
CA ASP A 227 3.97 -15.22 -14.78
C ASP A 227 2.49 -15.22 -15.21
N GLU A 228 1.61 -15.91 -14.47
CA GLU A 228 0.17 -15.86 -14.71
C GLU A 228 -0.37 -14.43 -14.55
N LEU A 229 0.00 -13.75 -13.45
CA LEU A 229 -0.41 -12.35 -13.22
C LEU A 229 0.08 -11.45 -14.35
N ARG A 230 1.35 -11.56 -14.75
CA ARG A 230 1.95 -10.80 -15.84
C ARG A 230 1.22 -11.02 -17.16
N ASN A 231 0.91 -12.27 -17.50
CA ASN A 231 0.21 -12.60 -18.74
C ASN A 231 -1.19 -11.99 -18.78
N ARG A 232 -1.94 -12.07 -17.68
CA ARG A 232 -3.26 -11.42 -17.59
C ARG A 232 -3.17 -9.90 -17.54
N LEU A 233 -2.08 -9.36 -16.99
CA LEU A 233 -1.86 -7.91 -16.94
C LEU A 233 -1.65 -7.31 -18.34
N ILE A 234 -0.96 -8.02 -19.24
CA ILE A 234 -0.65 -7.54 -20.59
C ILE A 234 -1.76 -7.87 -21.59
N ASN A 235 -2.46 -8.99 -21.41
CA ASN A 235 -3.51 -9.43 -22.33
C ASN A 235 -4.88 -8.91 -21.84
N ASN A 236 -5.46 -7.97 -22.60
CA ASN A 236 -6.87 -7.56 -22.46
C ASN A 236 -7.81 -8.60 -23.06
#